data_AF-A0A2Z5A9X6-F1
#
_entry.id   AF-A0A2Z5A9X6-F1
#
_cell.length_a   1.000
_cell.length_b   1.000
_cell.length_c   1.000
_cell.angle_alpha   90.00
_cell.angle_beta   90.00
_cell.angle_gamma   90.00
#
_symmetry.space_group_name_H-M   'P 1'
#
loop_
_entity.id
_entity.type
_entity.pdbx_description
1 polymer ?
#
loop_
_entity_poly.entity_id
_entity_poly.type
_entity_poly.pdbx_seq_one_letter_code
_entity_poly.pdbx_strand_id
1 'polypeptide(L)'
;MRNALINGGMGINQRAFAGGSLAAGVYGFDRWKAGPNGASLTASGATITLSSGAIVQVIEADTAAYMAGKSATFSVEDPSATISVAMAFSATDTTAVSGTIAAGSGRRGVTLALPAGTGNLTVTVSVSASTTFKRLQLELGAVATGWDARPIALEFQLCKRYCFRIQRGSVFAPTAVRGIMIVEYDPMRISPSATATGAVTITDTSNDYTQSAAGIVVSYLSTTGGQIYFDGFSGLTAYRIYIAHGSKGGAVILDAEL
;
A
#
# COMPACT_ATOMS: atom_id res chain seq x y z
N MET A 1 0.92 -6.29 -19.80
CA MET A 1 0.94 -4.96 -19.14
C MET A 1 2.38 -4.52 -19.02
N ARG A 2 2.67 -3.26 -19.34
CA ARG A 2 4.01 -2.67 -19.40
C ARG A 2 4.42 -2.03 -18.08
N ASN A 3 3.46 -1.45 -17.36
CA ASN A 3 3.76 -0.75 -16.11
C ASN A 3 4.08 -1.75 -14.98
N ALA A 4 5.33 -1.75 -14.53
CA ALA A 4 5.80 -2.55 -13.41
C ALA A 4 5.33 -2.02 -12.04
N LEU A 5 4.97 -0.73 -11.95
CA LEU A 5 4.47 -0.12 -10.72
C LEU A 5 3.00 -0.49 -10.50
N ILE A 6 2.65 -0.84 -9.28
CA ILE A 6 1.30 -1.02 -8.75
C ILE A 6 0.81 0.31 -8.18
N ASN A 7 -0.47 0.61 -8.44
CA ASN A 7 -1.18 1.79 -8.02
C ASN A 7 -0.45 3.10 -8.40
N GLY A 8 0.14 3.17 -9.59
CA GLY A 8 0.92 4.34 -10.02
C GLY A 8 0.10 5.64 -10.18
N GLY A 9 -1.22 5.53 -10.21
CA GLY A 9 -2.15 6.67 -10.13
C GLY A 9 -2.64 7.00 -8.72
N MET A 10 -2.29 6.19 -7.70
CA MET A 10 -2.74 6.32 -6.32
C MET A 10 -4.28 6.37 -6.14
N GLY A 11 -5.01 5.67 -7.03
CA GLY A 11 -6.48 5.62 -6.98
C GLY A 11 -7.02 4.63 -5.95
N ILE A 12 -6.22 3.65 -5.54
CA ILE A 12 -6.60 2.69 -4.50
C ILE A 12 -6.01 3.13 -3.16
N ASN A 13 -6.86 3.14 -2.12
CA ASN A 13 -6.55 3.60 -0.78
C ASN A 13 -7.29 2.77 0.29
N GLN A 14 -6.99 1.48 0.38
CA GLN A 14 -7.60 0.56 1.34
C GLN A 14 -7.25 0.94 2.78
N ARG A 15 -6.10 1.59 2.99
CA ARG A 15 -5.69 2.12 4.32
C ARG A 15 -6.51 3.33 4.76
N ALA A 16 -7.27 3.95 3.85
CA ALA A 16 -7.97 5.21 4.08
C ALA A 16 -7.03 6.33 4.56
N PHE A 17 -5.82 6.38 3.99
CA PHE A 17 -4.87 7.47 4.23
C PHE A 17 -5.45 8.78 3.71
N ALA A 18 -5.65 9.75 4.60
CA ALA A 18 -6.26 11.04 4.25
C ALA A 18 -5.33 11.97 3.45
N GLY A 19 -4.05 11.61 3.33
CA GLY A 19 -3.00 12.51 2.86
C GLY A 19 -2.30 13.22 4.02
N GLY A 20 -1.14 13.83 3.71
CA GLY A 20 -0.31 14.57 4.67
C GLY A 20 1.01 13.87 4.97
N SER A 21 1.55 14.10 6.16
CA SER A 21 2.86 13.61 6.57
C SER A 21 2.86 12.10 6.83
N LEU A 22 3.89 11.42 6.32
CA LEU A 22 4.21 10.03 6.56
C LEU A 22 5.61 9.94 7.16
N ALA A 23 5.73 9.21 8.26
CA ALA A 23 7.03 8.88 8.83
C ALA A 23 7.79 7.91 7.91
N ALA A 24 9.11 7.82 8.08
CA ALA A 24 9.97 6.97 7.26
C ALA A 24 9.46 5.51 7.19
N GLY A 25 9.35 4.98 5.98
CA GLY A 25 8.90 3.60 5.74
C GLY A 25 7.39 3.35 5.92
N VAL A 26 6.61 4.33 6.37
CA VAL A 26 5.17 4.15 6.58
C VAL A 26 4.42 4.22 5.25
N TYR A 27 3.52 3.25 5.04
CA TYR A 27 2.65 3.16 3.88
C TYR A 27 1.46 4.13 3.98
N GLY A 28 1.21 4.88 2.90
CA GLY A 28 0.05 5.75 2.74
C GLY A 28 -0.97 5.14 1.79
N PHE A 29 -1.05 5.66 0.56
CA PHE A 29 -1.78 5.01 -0.53
C PHE A 29 -1.18 3.62 -0.83
N ASP A 30 -2.01 2.65 -1.22
CA ASP A 30 -1.58 1.25 -1.34
C ASP A 30 -0.32 1.12 -2.20
N ARG A 31 0.65 0.34 -1.70
CA ARG A 31 1.98 0.07 -2.28
C ARG A 31 3.00 1.21 -2.21
N TRP A 32 2.61 2.42 -1.80
CA TRP A 32 3.50 3.55 -1.70
C TRP A 32 3.80 3.88 -0.24
N LYS A 33 5.08 3.79 0.12
CA LYS A 33 5.60 4.20 1.43
C LYS A 33 6.45 5.45 1.35
N ALA A 34 6.59 6.16 2.45
CA ALA A 34 7.56 7.23 2.54
C ALA A 34 9.00 6.69 2.54
N GLY A 35 9.91 7.44 1.94
CA GLY A 35 11.33 7.17 1.94
C GLY A 35 11.99 7.37 3.32
N PRO A 36 13.32 7.22 3.40
CA PRO A 36 14.05 7.19 4.68
C PRO A 36 13.89 8.45 5.56
N ASN A 37 13.57 9.60 4.95
CA ASN A 37 13.39 10.87 5.65
C ASN A 37 11.91 11.27 5.80
N GLY A 38 10.99 10.34 5.57
CA GLY A 38 9.56 10.63 5.52
C GLY A 38 9.12 11.29 4.20
N ALA A 39 7.83 11.63 4.15
CA ALA A 39 7.20 12.30 3.00
C ALA A 39 5.98 13.10 3.45
N SER A 40 5.55 14.05 2.62
CA SER A 40 4.21 14.64 2.73
C SER A 40 3.49 14.49 1.40
N LEU A 41 2.46 13.65 1.37
CA LEU A 41 1.85 13.14 0.15
C LEU A 41 0.32 13.29 0.20
N THR A 42 -0.29 13.78 -0.87
CA THR A 42 -1.73 13.72 -1.09
C THR A 42 -2.04 13.24 -2.50
N ALA A 43 -3.21 12.64 -2.70
CA ALA A 43 -3.73 12.31 -4.02
C ALA A 43 -5.21 12.71 -4.08
N SER A 44 -5.59 13.40 -5.15
CA SER A 44 -6.97 13.83 -5.41
C SER A 44 -7.29 13.66 -6.88
N GLY A 45 -8.27 12.80 -7.18
CA GLY A 45 -8.53 12.33 -8.53
C GLY A 45 -7.28 11.66 -9.12
N ALA A 46 -6.78 12.19 -10.23
CA ALA A 46 -5.56 11.70 -10.87
C ALA A 46 -4.28 12.46 -10.47
N THR A 47 -4.41 13.55 -9.69
CA THR A 47 -3.29 14.41 -9.33
C THR A 47 -2.69 13.96 -8.01
N ILE A 48 -1.39 13.69 -8.04
CA ILE A 48 -0.57 13.40 -6.88
C ILE A 48 0.20 14.67 -6.53
N THR A 49 0.21 15.03 -5.25
CA THR A 49 1.03 16.13 -4.73
C THR A 49 2.01 15.55 -3.72
N LEU A 50 3.31 15.62 -4.05
CA LEU A 50 4.38 15.34 -3.11
C LEU A 50 4.92 16.69 -2.63
N SER A 51 4.51 17.10 -1.44
CA SER A 51 4.86 18.39 -0.85
C SER A 51 6.30 18.42 -0.34
N SER A 52 6.82 17.27 0.10
CA SER A 52 8.19 17.10 0.57
C SER A 52 8.60 15.63 0.66
N GLY A 53 9.91 15.39 0.71
CA GLY A 53 10.50 14.07 0.97
C GLY A 53 10.49 13.17 -0.26
N ALA A 54 10.32 11.86 -0.03
CA ALA A 54 10.35 10.86 -1.08
C ALA A 54 9.27 9.81 -0.88
N ILE A 55 8.72 9.28 -1.96
CA ILE A 55 7.86 8.09 -1.96
C ILE A 55 8.59 6.94 -2.61
N VAL A 56 8.29 5.74 -2.15
CA VAL A 56 8.98 4.52 -2.54
C VAL A 56 7.96 3.45 -2.88
N GLN A 57 8.20 2.75 -3.98
CA GLN A 57 7.56 1.48 -4.26
C GLN A 57 8.61 0.39 -4.40
N VAL A 58 8.35 -0.77 -3.80
CA VAL A 58 9.21 -1.95 -3.90
C VAL A 58 8.58 -2.95 -4.86
N ILE A 59 9.29 -3.25 -5.95
CA ILE A 59 8.94 -4.26 -6.94
C ILE A 59 9.56 -5.59 -6.49
N GLU A 60 8.74 -6.64 -6.42
CA GLU A 60 9.18 -7.96 -5.97
C GLU A 60 10.26 -8.57 -6.87
N ALA A 61 11.14 -9.37 -6.25
CA ALA A 61 12.27 -10.03 -6.87
C ALA A 61 11.94 -10.72 -8.20
N ASP A 62 10.83 -11.46 -8.27
CA ASP A 62 10.44 -12.18 -9.49
C ASP A 62 10.16 -11.21 -10.65
N THR A 63 9.51 -10.08 -10.39
CA THR A 63 9.26 -9.06 -11.41
C THR A 63 10.54 -8.29 -11.74
N ALA A 64 11.31 -7.96 -10.69
CA ALA A 64 12.55 -7.21 -10.79
C ALA A 64 13.63 -7.96 -11.61
N ALA A 65 13.67 -9.30 -11.53
CA ALA A 65 14.60 -10.14 -12.26
C ALA A 65 14.51 -9.95 -13.79
N TYR A 66 13.32 -9.66 -14.33
CA TYR A 66 13.15 -9.38 -15.76
C TYR A 66 13.76 -8.03 -16.20
N MET A 67 14.04 -7.14 -15.24
CA MET A 67 14.59 -5.81 -15.47
C MET A 67 16.08 -5.68 -15.18
N ALA A 68 16.66 -6.62 -14.44
CA ALA A 68 18.07 -6.60 -14.08
C ALA A 68 18.98 -6.51 -15.31
N GLY A 69 19.94 -5.60 -15.28
CA GLY A 69 20.90 -5.36 -16.37
C GLY A 69 20.32 -4.70 -17.63
N LYS A 70 19.06 -4.21 -17.59
CA LYS A 70 18.38 -3.60 -18.76
C LYS A 70 18.13 -2.12 -18.54
N SER A 71 17.88 -1.39 -19.63
CA SER A 71 17.34 -0.04 -19.55
C SER A 71 15.85 -0.08 -19.17
N ALA A 72 15.48 0.80 -18.24
CA ALA A 72 14.10 1.04 -17.86
C ALA A 72 13.80 2.54 -17.86
N THR A 73 12.60 2.90 -18.32
CA THR A 73 12.13 4.28 -18.34
C THR A 73 11.09 4.48 -17.25
N PHE A 74 11.37 5.39 -16.33
CA PHE A 74 10.39 5.90 -15.39
C PHE A 74 9.76 7.18 -15.94
N SER A 75 8.45 7.32 -15.80
CA SER A 75 7.76 8.49 -16.33
C SER A 75 6.53 8.89 -15.51
N VAL A 76 6.17 10.16 -15.64
CA VAL A 76 4.97 10.79 -15.08
C VAL A 76 4.30 11.68 -16.13
N GLU A 77 3.09 12.15 -15.84
CA GLU A 77 2.42 13.19 -16.61
C GLU A 77 2.37 14.52 -15.84
N ASP A 78 2.53 15.61 -16.58
CA ASP A 78 2.37 16.99 -16.13
C ASP A 78 3.16 17.37 -14.85
N PRO A 79 4.45 17.01 -14.69
CA PRO A 79 5.21 17.41 -13.50
C PRO A 79 5.33 18.93 -13.39
N SER A 80 4.90 19.50 -12.26
CA SER A 80 4.96 20.95 -12.02
C SER A 80 6.35 21.47 -11.67
N ALA A 81 7.26 20.58 -11.26
CA ALA A 81 8.64 20.87 -10.92
C ALA A 81 9.51 19.64 -11.22
N THR A 82 10.83 19.78 -11.10
CA THR A 82 11.76 18.68 -11.32
C THR A 82 11.58 17.57 -10.28
N ILE A 83 11.54 16.33 -10.75
CA ILE A 83 11.43 15.13 -9.92
C ILE A 83 12.74 14.35 -10.02
N SER A 84 13.28 13.90 -8.89
CA SER A 84 14.40 12.98 -8.84
C SER A 84 13.90 11.54 -8.72
N VAL A 85 14.48 10.64 -9.50
CA VAL A 85 14.14 9.21 -9.52
C VAL A 85 15.40 8.41 -9.26
N ALA A 86 15.34 7.46 -8.34
CA ALA A 86 16.43 6.53 -8.05
C ALA A 86 15.91 5.09 -8.00
N MET A 87 16.73 4.13 -8.45
CA MET A 87 16.39 2.71 -8.47
C MET A 87 17.55 1.85 -7.96
N ALA A 88 17.26 0.85 -7.13
CA ALA A 88 18.26 -0.05 -6.56
C ALA A 88 17.67 -1.45 -6.26
N PHE A 89 18.41 -2.52 -6.60
CA PHE A 89 18.03 -3.92 -6.31
C PHE A 89 18.23 -4.35 -4.85
N SER A 90 18.90 -3.51 -4.05
CA SER A 90 18.95 -3.64 -2.60
C SER A 90 18.84 -2.25 -1.97
N ALA A 91 18.15 -2.15 -0.83
CA ALA A 91 17.98 -0.88 -0.12
C ALA A 91 19.29 -0.31 0.44
N THR A 92 20.36 -1.10 0.50
CA THR A 92 21.70 -0.73 0.99
C THR A 92 22.75 -0.62 -0.11
N ASP A 93 22.35 -0.69 -1.38
CA ASP A 93 23.28 -0.86 -2.50
C ASP A 93 23.98 0.43 -2.96
N THR A 94 25.26 0.33 -3.25
CA THR A 94 26.09 1.36 -3.90
C THR A 94 25.91 1.40 -5.41
N THR A 95 25.20 0.44 -6.00
CA THR A 95 24.88 0.40 -7.44
C THR A 95 23.57 1.11 -7.79
N ALA A 96 23.04 1.96 -6.89
CA ALA A 96 21.83 2.72 -7.17
C ALA A 96 22.05 3.61 -8.41
N VAL A 97 21.06 3.62 -9.31
CA VAL A 97 21.06 4.52 -10.48
C VAL A 97 20.00 5.57 -10.31
N SER A 98 20.28 6.78 -10.78
CA SER A 98 19.37 7.91 -10.61
C SER A 98 19.39 8.85 -11.80
N GLY A 99 18.31 9.60 -11.94
CA GLY A 99 18.21 10.70 -12.89
C GLY A 99 17.04 11.61 -12.53
N THR A 100 16.83 12.65 -13.34
CA THR A 100 15.79 13.64 -13.08
C THR A 100 14.82 13.73 -14.24
N ILE A 101 13.58 14.08 -13.91
CA ILE A 101 12.52 14.40 -14.86
C ILE A 101 12.27 15.89 -14.73
N ALA A 102 12.51 16.64 -15.81
CA ALA A 102 12.21 18.06 -15.85
C ALA A 102 10.70 18.31 -15.87
N ALA A 103 10.28 19.40 -15.24
CA ALA A 103 8.92 19.92 -15.30
C ALA A 103 8.41 20.09 -16.75
N GLY A 104 7.10 20.04 -16.93
CA GLY A 104 6.46 20.29 -18.22
C GLY A 104 5.14 19.55 -18.39
N SER A 105 4.41 19.90 -19.44
CA SER A 105 3.17 19.22 -19.81
C SER A 105 3.42 17.87 -20.49
N GLY A 106 2.41 17.00 -20.43
CA GLY A 106 2.42 15.69 -21.06
C GLY A 106 3.33 14.69 -20.34
N ARG A 107 3.60 13.58 -21.02
CA ARG A 107 4.43 12.48 -20.52
C ARG A 107 5.90 12.92 -20.49
N ARG A 108 6.52 12.90 -19.31
CA ARG A 108 7.93 13.23 -19.06
C ARG A 108 8.58 12.04 -18.37
N GLY A 109 9.81 11.70 -18.72
CA GLY A 109 10.46 10.52 -18.17
C GLY A 109 11.98 10.59 -18.20
N VAL A 110 12.59 9.64 -17.51
CA VAL A 110 14.02 9.41 -17.46
C VAL A 110 14.30 7.94 -17.67
N THR A 111 15.27 7.64 -18.53
CA THR A 111 15.73 6.28 -18.80
C THR A 111 17.00 6.02 -18.01
N LEU A 112 16.99 4.96 -17.21
CA LEU A 112 18.12 4.53 -16.41
C LEU A 112 18.60 3.17 -16.89
N ALA A 113 19.91 2.99 -17.03
CA ALA A 113 20.51 1.68 -17.24
C ALA A 113 20.58 0.98 -15.88
N LEU A 114 19.71 -0.01 -15.64
CA LEU A 114 19.70 -0.73 -14.38
C LEU A 114 20.93 -1.65 -14.29
N PRO A 115 21.61 -1.73 -13.14
CA PRO A 115 22.68 -2.71 -12.96
C PRO A 115 22.11 -4.13 -13.02
N ALA A 116 22.99 -5.10 -13.27
CA ALA A 116 22.66 -6.48 -12.91
C ALA A 116 22.43 -6.55 -11.40
N GLY A 117 21.40 -7.26 -10.97
CA GLY A 117 21.01 -7.32 -9.56
C GLY A 117 20.01 -8.44 -9.31
N THR A 118 19.87 -8.80 -8.03
CA THR A 118 18.94 -9.83 -7.56
C THR A 118 18.11 -9.28 -6.42
N GLY A 119 16.94 -9.85 -6.17
CA GLY A 119 16.05 -9.38 -5.12
C GLY A 119 15.17 -8.22 -5.58
N ASN A 120 14.59 -7.52 -4.61
CA ASN A 120 13.56 -6.52 -4.87
C ASN A 120 14.14 -5.24 -5.49
N LEU A 121 13.49 -4.70 -6.51
CA LEU A 121 13.84 -3.39 -7.06
C LEU A 121 13.07 -2.29 -6.31
N THR A 122 13.79 -1.44 -5.60
CA THR A 122 13.24 -0.25 -4.96
C THR A 122 13.23 0.90 -5.95
N VAL A 123 12.09 1.56 -6.13
CA VAL A 123 11.93 2.76 -6.96
C VAL A 123 11.58 3.92 -6.05
N THR A 124 12.48 4.90 -5.96
CA THR A 124 12.35 6.08 -5.11
C THR A 124 12.09 7.31 -5.97
N VAL A 125 11.09 8.08 -5.59
CA VAL A 125 10.70 9.34 -6.25
C VAL A 125 10.79 10.44 -5.20
N SER A 126 11.64 11.43 -5.42
CA SER A 126 11.89 12.51 -4.46
C SER A 126 11.79 13.89 -5.12
N VAL A 127 11.51 14.89 -4.30
CA VAL A 127 11.33 16.28 -4.74
C VAL A 127 12.05 17.23 -3.79
N SER A 128 12.57 18.34 -4.35
CA SER A 128 13.18 19.42 -3.58
C SER A 128 12.22 20.58 -3.30
N ALA A 129 11.05 20.57 -3.93
CA ALA A 129 9.97 21.54 -3.76
C ALA A 129 8.62 20.83 -3.91
N SER A 130 7.54 21.43 -3.41
CA SER A 130 6.20 20.86 -3.60
C SER A 130 5.90 20.67 -5.09
N THR A 131 5.61 19.43 -5.47
CA THR A 131 5.48 19.03 -6.87
C THR A 131 4.20 18.24 -7.08
N THR A 132 3.45 18.62 -8.11
CA THR A 132 2.32 17.84 -8.60
C THR A 132 2.70 17.07 -9.86
N PHE A 133 2.14 15.88 -10.02
CA PHE A 133 2.30 15.03 -11.19
C PHE A 133 1.17 13.98 -11.21
N LYS A 134 1.12 13.17 -12.27
CA LYS A 134 0.10 12.12 -12.46
C LYS A 134 0.75 10.85 -12.99
N ARG A 135 0.08 9.70 -12.77
CA ARG A 135 0.28 8.44 -13.54
C ARG A 135 1.75 7.98 -13.61
N LEU A 136 2.31 7.62 -12.46
CA LEU A 136 3.66 7.07 -12.31
C LEU A 136 3.76 5.73 -13.05
N GLN A 137 4.69 5.63 -14.00
CA GLN A 137 4.93 4.44 -14.82
C GLN A 137 6.41 4.06 -14.78
N LEU A 138 6.69 2.76 -14.65
CA LEU A 138 8.00 2.18 -14.94
C LEU A 138 7.83 1.10 -16.01
N GLU A 139 8.58 1.20 -17.08
CA GLU A 139 8.55 0.24 -18.18
C GLU A 139 9.96 -0.10 -18.69
N LEU A 140 10.10 -1.28 -19.31
CA LEU A 140 11.35 -1.67 -19.95
C LEU A 140 11.55 -0.94 -21.28
N GLY A 141 12.80 -0.60 -21.57
CA GLY A 141 13.19 0.09 -22.79
C GLY A 141 13.67 1.51 -22.52
N ALA A 142 13.79 2.28 -23.60
CA ALA A 142 14.36 3.63 -23.57
C ALA A 142 13.34 4.75 -23.81
N VAL A 143 12.06 4.40 -23.99
CA VAL A 143 11.00 5.33 -24.38
C VAL A 143 9.87 5.29 -23.38
N ALA A 144 9.49 6.47 -22.87
CA ALA A 144 8.28 6.62 -22.07
C ALA A 144 7.08 6.51 -23.00
N THR A 145 6.28 5.45 -22.86
CA THR A 145 5.06 5.28 -23.63
C THR A 145 3.87 5.99 -22.96
N GLY A 146 2.71 5.96 -23.61
CA GLY A 146 1.48 6.43 -22.98
C GLY A 146 1.16 5.67 -21.69
N TRP A 147 0.27 6.22 -20.86
CA TRP A 147 -0.16 5.56 -19.62
C TRP A 147 -0.76 4.18 -19.91
N ASP A 148 -0.15 3.12 -19.37
CA ASP A 148 -0.71 1.77 -19.42
C ASP A 148 -1.73 1.59 -18.29
N ALA A 149 -2.93 2.15 -18.49
CA ALA A 149 -4.02 2.03 -17.55
C ALA A 149 -4.48 0.57 -17.43
N ARG A 150 -4.29 -0.01 -16.25
CA ARG A 150 -4.88 -1.32 -15.93
C ARG A 150 -6.36 -1.15 -15.56
N PRO A 151 -7.23 -2.11 -15.92
CA PRO A 151 -8.59 -2.14 -15.41
C PRO A 151 -8.59 -2.06 -13.88
N ILE A 152 -9.47 -1.23 -13.30
CA ILE A 152 -9.45 -0.95 -11.87
C ILE A 152 -9.59 -2.21 -11.01
N ALA A 153 -10.36 -3.22 -11.47
CA ALA A 153 -10.50 -4.49 -10.77
C ALA A 153 -9.18 -5.26 -10.69
N LEU A 154 -8.37 -5.23 -11.74
CA LEU A 154 -7.06 -5.90 -11.77
C LEU A 154 -6.05 -5.14 -10.90
N GLU A 155 -6.04 -3.82 -10.95
CA GLU A 155 -5.21 -2.98 -10.07
C GLU A 155 -5.56 -3.23 -8.60
N PHE A 156 -6.85 -3.30 -8.28
CA PHE A 156 -7.33 -3.60 -6.95
C PHE A 156 -6.89 -4.99 -6.48
N GLN A 157 -7.01 -6.01 -7.33
CA GLN A 157 -6.52 -7.35 -7.02
C GLN A 157 -5.00 -7.39 -6.77
N LEU A 158 -4.21 -6.62 -7.52
CA LEU A 158 -2.78 -6.48 -7.26
C LEU A 158 -2.48 -5.81 -5.91
N CYS A 159 -3.23 -4.77 -5.53
CA CYS A 159 -3.10 -4.14 -4.21
C CYS A 159 -3.50 -5.06 -3.06
N LYS A 160 -4.56 -5.86 -3.23
CA LYS A 160 -5.05 -6.81 -2.21
C LYS A 160 -4.01 -7.85 -1.79
N ARG A 161 -3.03 -8.15 -2.65
CA ARG A 161 -1.90 -9.02 -2.29
C ARG A 161 -1.03 -8.46 -1.16
N TYR A 162 -1.04 -7.15 -0.92
CA TYR A 162 -0.16 -6.48 0.04
C TYR A 162 -0.92 -5.80 1.19
N CYS A 163 -2.15 -5.35 0.92
CA CYS A 163 -2.99 -4.72 1.92
C CYS A 163 -4.42 -5.21 1.72
N PHE A 164 -5.04 -5.76 2.76
CA PHE A 164 -6.45 -6.15 2.73
C PHE A 164 -7.19 -5.52 3.90
N ARG A 165 -8.25 -4.78 3.61
CA ARG A 165 -9.09 -4.16 4.64
C ARG A 165 -10.36 -4.96 4.84
N ILE A 166 -10.56 -5.46 6.05
CA ILE A 166 -11.81 -6.09 6.47
C ILE A 166 -12.69 -4.99 7.06
N GLN A 167 -13.72 -4.59 6.32
CA GLN A 167 -14.72 -3.62 6.79
C GLN A 167 -15.90 -4.27 7.52
N ARG A 168 -16.15 -5.56 7.28
CA ARG A 168 -17.26 -6.29 7.87
C ARG A 168 -16.91 -7.76 8.01
N GLY A 169 -17.36 -8.39 9.09
CA GLY A 169 -17.20 -9.82 9.30
C GLY A 169 -18.07 -10.34 10.42
N SER A 170 -18.36 -11.64 10.38
CA SER A 170 -19.05 -12.33 11.47
C SER A 170 -18.07 -12.61 12.61
N VAL A 171 -18.46 -12.27 13.83
CA VAL A 171 -17.65 -12.44 15.04
C VAL A 171 -18.38 -13.37 15.99
N PHE A 172 -17.79 -14.51 16.31
CA PHE A 172 -18.31 -15.40 17.34
C PHE A 172 -17.75 -15.00 18.70
N ALA A 173 -18.61 -14.81 19.70
CA ALA A 173 -18.18 -14.46 21.06
C ALA A 173 -18.07 -15.72 21.94
N PRO A 174 -16.90 -16.36 22.10
CA PRO A 174 -16.75 -17.52 22.99
C PRO A 174 -16.96 -17.17 24.47
N THR A 175 -16.76 -15.90 24.84
CA THR A 175 -16.90 -15.41 26.22
C THR A 175 -17.64 -14.07 26.21
N ALA A 176 -17.90 -13.52 27.40
CA ALA A 176 -18.54 -12.22 27.54
C ALA A 176 -17.62 -11.01 27.19
N VAL A 177 -16.35 -11.25 26.89
CA VAL A 177 -15.32 -10.19 26.71
C VAL A 177 -14.43 -10.36 25.47
N ARG A 178 -14.58 -11.47 24.74
CA ARG A 178 -13.76 -11.81 23.58
C ARG A 178 -14.64 -12.15 22.38
N GLY A 179 -14.24 -11.66 21.21
CA GLY A 179 -14.75 -12.07 19.90
C GLY A 179 -13.68 -12.82 19.09
N ILE A 180 -14.11 -13.77 18.26
CA ILE A 180 -13.30 -14.51 17.30
C ILE A 180 -13.84 -14.21 15.91
N MET A 181 -12.96 -13.85 14.97
CA MET A 181 -13.31 -13.79 13.55
C MET A 181 -12.41 -14.75 12.78
N ILE A 182 -13.05 -15.64 12.02
CA ILE A 182 -12.41 -16.40 10.96
C ILE A 182 -12.44 -15.50 9.72
N VAL A 183 -11.27 -15.33 9.11
CA VAL A 183 -11.09 -14.45 7.97
C VAL A 183 -10.61 -15.25 6.79
N GLU A 184 -11.26 -15.03 5.65
CA GLU A 184 -10.84 -15.53 4.34
C GLU A 184 -10.61 -14.31 3.46
N TYR A 185 -9.57 -14.36 2.65
CA TYR A 185 -9.20 -13.25 1.77
C TYR A 185 -8.48 -13.76 0.53
N ASP A 186 -8.46 -12.93 -0.51
CA ASP A 186 -7.68 -13.20 -1.72
C ASP A 186 -6.21 -13.44 -1.33
N PRO A 187 -5.53 -14.42 -1.96
CA PRO A 187 -4.16 -14.78 -1.58
C PRO A 187 -3.24 -13.57 -1.45
N MET A 188 -2.74 -13.34 -0.24
CA MET A 188 -1.75 -12.33 0.07
C MET A 188 -0.35 -12.82 -0.31
N ARG A 189 0.57 -11.88 -0.52
CA ARG A 189 1.96 -12.15 -0.91
C ARG A 189 2.65 -13.09 0.08
N ILE A 190 2.47 -12.82 1.36
CA ILE A 190 2.94 -13.63 2.49
C ILE A 190 1.84 -13.69 3.54
N SER A 191 1.99 -14.55 4.54
CA SER A 191 1.15 -14.49 5.74
C SER A 191 1.16 -13.06 6.30
N PRO A 192 0.01 -12.38 6.35
CA PRO A 192 -0.03 -10.99 6.74
C PRO A 192 0.08 -10.84 8.25
N SER A 193 0.45 -9.64 8.68
CA SER A 193 0.16 -9.15 10.04
C SER A 193 -1.24 -8.56 10.09
N ALA A 194 -1.88 -8.53 11.27
CA ALA A 194 -3.18 -7.90 11.45
C ALA A 194 -3.11 -6.76 12.47
N THR A 195 -3.75 -5.63 12.13
CA THR A 195 -3.86 -4.45 12.99
C THR A 195 -5.28 -3.90 12.94
N ALA A 196 -5.71 -3.22 14.02
CA ALA A 196 -6.96 -2.47 14.01
C ALA A 196 -6.67 -0.99 13.78
N THR A 197 -7.49 -0.31 12.96
CA THR A 197 -7.38 1.15 12.77
C THR A 197 -7.91 1.95 13.96
N GLY A 198 -8.45 1.28 14.98
CA GLY A 198 -9.12 1.83 16.15
C GLY A 198 -9.83 0.71 16.92
N ALA A 199 -10.50 1.04 18.03
CA ALA A 199 -11.30 0.05 18.76
C ALA A 199 -12.41 -0.52 17.86
N VAL A 200 -12.48 -1.83 17.71
CA VAL A 200 -13.48 -2.47 16.86
C VAL A 200 -14.84 -2.46 17.56
N THR A 201 -15.89 -2.19 16.79
CA THR A 201 -17.28 -2.27 17.26
C THR A 201 -17.96 -3.47 16.61
N ILE A 202 -18.60 -4.30 17.44
CA ILE A 202 -19.43 -5.43 17.01
C ILE A 202 -20.87 -5.21 17.46
N THR A 203 -21.85 -5.68 16.69
CA THR A 203 -23.28 -5.49 16.98
C THR A 203 -24.04 -6.80 16.93
N ASP A 204 -25.02 -6.97 17.81
CA ASP A 204 -26.01 -8.04 17.73
C ASP A 204 -27.31 -7.59 17.03
N THR A 205 -27.25 -6.46 16.31
CA THR A 205 -28.37 -5.70 15.69
C THR A 205 -29.22 -4.88 16.66
N SER A 206 -29.16 -5.14 17.96
CA SER A 206 -29.88 -4.38 18.98
C SER A 206 -28.96 -3.42 19.74
N ASN A 207 -27.75 -3.89 20.06
CA ASN A 207 -26.75 -3.18 20.83
C ASN A 207 -25.39 -3.20 20.11
N ASP A 208 -24.65 -2.12 20.27
CA ASP A 208 -23.27 -2.02 19.81
C ASP A 208 -22.31 -2.20 20.99
N TYR A 209 -21.25 -2.98 20.77
CA TYR A 209 -20.21 -3.30 21.74
C TYR A 209 -18.86 -2.90 21.16
N THR A 210 -18.20 -1.94 21.79
CA THR A 210 -16.90 -1.42 21.35
C THR A 210 -15.80 -1.92 22.28
N GLN A 211 -14.66 -2.33 21.71
CA GLN A 211 -13.48 -2.68 22.49
C GLN A 211 -13.00 -1.48 23.33
N SER A 212 -12.40 -1.74 24.48
CA SER A 212 -11.74 -0.70 25.29
C SER A 212 -10.49 -0.10 24.63
N ALA A 213 -9.86 -0.82 23.69
CA ALA A 213 -8.71 -0.38 22.92
C ALA A 213 -8.66 -1.09 21.55
N ALA A 214 -7.81 -0.61 20.64
CA ALA A 214 -7.58 -1.18 19.31
C ALA A 214 -6.75 -2.48 19.33
N GLY A 215 -7.11 -3.42 20.21
CA GLY A 215 -6.37 -4.67 20.42
C GLY A 215 -6.82 -5.78 19.49
N ILE A 216 -5.89 -6.34 18.73
CA ILE A 216 -6.07 -7.60 17.99
C ILE A 216 -5.02 -8.60 18.46
N VAL A 217 -5.43 -9.84 18.68
CA VAL A 217 -4.51 -10.96 18.88
C VAL A 217 -4.65 -11.92 17.70
N VAL A 218 -3.54 -12.19 17.03
CA VAL A 218 -3.51 -13.15 15.92
C VAL A 218 -3.36 -14.56 16.48
N SER A 219 -4.34 -15.45 16.20
CA SER A 219 -4.19 -16.87 16.53
C SER A 219 -3.29 -17.56 15.51
N TYR A 220 -3.63 -17.39 14.23
CA TYR A 220 -2.87 -17.84 13.08
C TYR A 220 -3.32 -17.05 11.86
N LEU A 221 -2.38 -16.73 10.96
CA LEU A 221 -2.66 -16.18 9.64
C LEU A 221 -1.79 -16.91 8.61
N SER A 222 -2.42 -17.31 7.52
CA SER A 222 -1.80 -17.87 6.32
C SER A 222 -1.90 -16.87 5.17
N THR A 223 -1.46 -17.22 3.97
CA THR A 223 -1.65 -16.34 2.81
C THR A 223 -3.10 -16.23 2.35
N THR A 224 -4.01 -17.11 2.75
CA THR A 224 -5.40 -17.15 2.22
C THR A 224 -6.48 -16.95 3.29
N GLY A 225 -6.08 -16.90 4.56
CA GLY A 225 -7.04 -16.82 5.65
C GLY A 225 -6.41 -17.05 7.01
N GLY A 226 -7.23 -16.98 8.04
CA GLY A 226 -6.84 -17.34 9.39
C GLY A 226 -7.86 -16.96 10.44
N GLN A 227 -7.38 -16.76 11.66
CA GLN A 227 -8.21 -16.46 12.81
C GLN A 227 -7.59 -15.35 13.66
N ILE A 228 -8.42 -14.35 13.96
CA ILE A 228 -8.08 -13.22 14.81
C ILE A 228 -9.04 -13.12 16.00
N TYR A 229 -8.51 -12.67 17.12
CA TYR A 229 -9.26 -12.39 18.34
C TYR A 229 -9.35 -10.88 18.56
N PHE A 230 -10.50 -10.49 19.09
CA PHE A 230 -10.78 -9.16 19.58
C PHE A 230 -11.04 -9.26 21.08
N ASP A 231 -10.19 -8.61 21.87
CA ASP A 231 -10.29 -8.58 23.33
C ASP A 231 -10.83 -7.24 23.84
N GLY A 232 -11.21 -7.19 25.12
CA GLY A 232 -11.55 -5.94 25.78
C GLY A 232 -12.97 -5.46 25.53
N PHE A 233 -13.89 -6.35 25.17
CA PHE A 233 -15.32 -6.04 25.23
C PHE A 233 -15.88 -6.21 26.64
N SER A 234 -17.04 -5.63 26.90
CA SER A 234 -17.84 -5.86 28.10
C SER A 234 -19.28 -6.18 27.72
N GLY A 235 -19.87 -7.20 28.36
CA GLY A 235 -21.30 -7.48 28.24
C GLY A 235 -21.70 -8.25 26.98
N LEU A 236 -20.76 -8.92 26.30
CA LEU A 236 -21.14 -9.86 25.25
C LEU A 236 -21.90 -11.03 25.86
N THR A 237 -22.85 -11.57 25.12
CA THR A 237 -23.47 -12.85 25.45
C THR A 237 -22.59 -13.95 24.85
N ALA A 238 -22.07 -14.83 25.70
CA ALA A 238 -21.25 -15.95 25.25
C ALA A 238 -22.02 -16.86 24.28
N TYR A 239 -21.30 -17.47 23.35
CA TYR A 239 -21.77 -18.38 22.32
C TYR A 239 -22.75 -17.75 21.32
N ARG A 240 -22.65 -16.43 21.10
CA ARG A 240 -23.42 -15.71 20.08
C ARG A 240 -22.57 -15.19 18.94
N ILE A 241 -23.21 -14.97 17.79
CA ILE A 241 -22.62 -14.31 16.63
C ILE A 241 -23.01 -12.83 16.63
N TYR A 242 -22.02 -12.00 16.40
CA TYR A 242 -22.10 -10.56 16.24
C TYR A 242 -21.59 -10.20 14.84
N ILE A 243 -21.85 -8.97 14.42
CA ILE A 243 -21.35 -8.42 13.17
C ILE A 243 -20.37 -7.30 13.49
N ALA A 244 -19.11 -7.43 13.07
CA ALA A 244 -18.17 -6.32 13.09
C ALA A 244 -18.49 -5.36 11.95
N HIS A 245 -18.51 -4.06 12.22
CA HIS A 245 -18.72 -3.01 11.22
C HIS A 245 -17.67 -1.90 11.37
N GLY A 246 -16.73 -1.82 10.44
CA GLY A 246 -15.69 -0.80 10.40
C GLY A 246 -16.18 0.62 10.11
N SER A 247 -17.50 0.83 9.96
CA SER A 247 -18.13 2.16 9.94
C SER A 247 -18.56 2.64 11.33
N LYS A 248 -18.70 1.73 12.31
CA LYS A 248 -19.08 2.03 13.70
C LYS A 248 -17.89 1.97 14.67
N GLY A 249 -16.69 1.67 14.15
CA GLY A 249 -15.47 1.51 14.93
C GLY A 249 -14.27 1.29 14.00
N GLY A 250 -13.17 0.79 14.57
CA GLY A 250 -11.99 0.40 13.81
C GLY A 250 -12.27 -0.72 12.81
N ALA A 251 -11.57 -0.68 11.68
CA ALA A 251 -11.50 -1.79 10.73
C ALA A 251 -10.24 -2.61 10.99
N VAL A 252 -10.21 -3.84 10.48
CA VAL A 252 -8.99 -4.66 10.50
C VAL A 252 -8.23 -4.46 9.19
N ILE A 253 -6.93 -4.21 9.31
CA ILE A 253 -5.99 -4.17 8.19
C ILE A 253 -5.09 -5.39 8.29
N LEU A 254 -5.07 -6.17 7.22
CA LEU A 254 -4.09 -7.22 6.98
C LEU A 254 -2.99 -6.64 6.10
N ASP A 255 -1.74 -6.79 6.54
CA ASP A 255 -0.58 -6.16 5.93
C ASP A 255 0.50 -7.19 5.58
N ALA A 256 0.88 -7.22 4.31
CA ALA A 256 1.93 -8.06 3.72
C ALA A 256 2.91 -7.24 2.86
N GLU A 257 3.08 -5.94 3.16
CA GLU A 257 3.99 -5.05 2.44
C GLU A 257 5.49 -5.49 2.57
N LEU A 258 6.38 -4.77 1.87
CA LEU A 258 7.82 -5.05 1.75
C LEU A 258 8.70 -3.99 2.45
#